data_AF-A0A2U0TIW3-F1
#
_entry.id   AF-A0A2U0TIW3-F1
#
_cell.length_a   1.000
_cell.length_b   1.000
_cell.length_c   1.000
_cell.angle_alpha   90.00
_cell.angle_beta   90.00
_cell.angle_gamma   90.00
#
_symmetry.space_group_name_H-M   'P 1'
#
loop_
_entity.id
_entity.type
_entity.pdbx_description
1 polymer ?
#
loop_
_entity_poly.entity_id
_entity_poly.type
_entity_poly.pdbx_seq_one_letter_code
_entity_poly.pdbx_strand_id
1 'polypeptide(L)'
;MKVRILFCWAGNVYNWSGTWPFSCIPSPGDTLSIQSFVDKGYIKADEKDVVFEGSSTGRYRGLEVPLEGLLSNEYNTKVVSVNWTGTGIEIEVTTDIYQQRDDVGFNLWDEKRNF
;
A
#
# COMPACT_ATOMS: atom_id res chain seq x y z
N MET A 1 2.87 -2.28 20.26
CA MET A 1 1.51 -1.89 19.84
C MET A 1 1.18 -2.60 18.53
N LYS A 2 -0.05 -3.07 18.29
CA LYS A 2 -0.38 -3.71 17.00
C LYS A 2 -0.36 -2.67 15.87
N VAL A 3 0.10 -3.06 14.70
CA VAL A 3 -0.01 -2.26 13.47
C VAL A 3 -0.62 -3.09 12.37
N ARG A 4 -1.48 -2.45 11.58
CA ARG A 4 -1.91 -2.92 10.27
C ARG A 4 -1.53 -1.86 9.23
N ILE A 5 -0.91 -2.27 8.14
CA ILE A 5 -0.57 -1.42 7.01
C ILE A 5 -1.44 -1.82 5.83
N LEU A 6 -2.16 -0.85 5.27
CA LEU A 6 -3.00 -1.00 4.08
C LEU A 6 -2.28 -0.34 2.91
N PHE A 7 -1.79 -1.13 1.97
CA PHE A 7 -1.27 -0.59 0.70
C PHE A 7 -2.38 -0.65 -0.35
N CYS A 8 -2.87 0.54 -0.72
CA CYS A 8 -3.85 0.68 -1.77
C CYS A 8 -3.12 0.88 -3.11
N TRP A 9 -3.22 -0.08 -4.02
CA TRP A 9 -2.58 0.01 -5.33
C TRP A 9 -3.45 -0.57 -6.46
N ALA A 10 -3.68 0.26 -7.48
CA ALA A 10 -4.41 -0.09 -8.70
C ALA A 10 -5.75 -0.83 -8.47
N GLY A 11 -6.50 -0.38 -7.45
CA GLY A 11 -7.82 -0.92 -7.10
C GLY A 11 -7.79 -2.14 -6.19
N ASN A 12 -6.61 -2.66 -5.86
CA ASN A 12 -6.42 -3.72 -4.87
C ASN A 12 -5.94 -3.13 -3.55
N VAL A 13 -6.26 -3.82 -2.44
CA VAL A 13 -5.82 -3.47 -1.09
C VAL A 13 -5.03 -4.64 -0.54
N TYR A 14 -3.80 -4.34 -0.14
CA TYR A 14 -2.89 -5.32 0.42
C TYR A 14 -2.66 -5.05 1.89
N ASN A 15 -2.66 -6.11 2.68
CA ASN A 15 -2.64 -6.03 4.13
C ASN A 15 -1.35 -6.62 4.69
N TRP A 16 -0.69 -5.84 5.54
CA TRP A 16 0.37 -6.34 6.40
C TRP A 16 -0.01 -6.09 7.84
N SER A 17 0.26 -7.07 8.69
CA SER A 17 -0.02 -6.98 10.11
C SER A 17 1.22 -7.32 10.94
N GLY A 18 1.30 -6.73 12.14
CA GLY A 18 2.44 -6.97 13.02
C GLY A 18 2.48 -6.05 14.23
N THR A 19 3.70 -5.73 14.66
CA THR A 19 3.95 -4.89 15.83
C THR A 19 4.71 -3.64 15.43
N TRP A 20 4.17 -2.48 15.80
CA TRP A 20 4.84 -1.21 15.61
C TRP A 20 6.08 -1.12 16.53
N PRO A 21 7.28 -0.91 15.99
CA PRO A 21 8.52 -1.01 16.76
C PRO A 21 8.97 0.33 17.38
N PHE A 22 8.36 1.45 17.00
CA PHE A 22 8.80 2.79 17.38
C PHE A 22 7.86 3.44 18.41
N SER A 23 8.39 4.43 19.15
CA SER A 23 7.58 5.22 20.09
C SER A 23 6.74 6.30 19.40
N CYS A 24 7.19 6.78 18.23
CA CYS A 24 6.47 7.75 17.42
C CYS A 24 5.68 7.06 16.29
N ILE A 25 4.66 7.76 15.80
CA ILE A 25 3.75 7.32 14.74
C ILE A 25 3.92 8.26 13.55
N PRO A 26 3.97 7.76 12.31
CA PRO A 26 4.11 8.63 11.15
C PRO A 26 2.85 9.49 10.96
N SER A 27 3.02 10.60 10.28
CA SER A 27 1.94 11.51 9.88
C SER A 27 1.60 11.33 8.40
N PRO A 28 0.39 11.71 7.97
CA PRO A 28 0.08 11.83 6.55
C PRO A 28 1.13 12.65 5.79
N GLY A 29 1.61 12.12 4.67
CA GLY A 29 2.69 12.69 3.86
C GLY A 29 4.08 12.13 4.15
N ASP A 30 4.29 11.50 5.31
CA ASP A 30 5.56 10.86 5.63
C ASP A 30 5.84 9.68 4.70
N THR A 31 7.12 9.44 4.44
CA THR A 31 7.55 8.27 3.68
C THR A 31 7.79 7.08 4.61
N LEU A 32 7.22 5.93 4.25
CA LEU A 32 7.35 4.66 4.94
C LEU A 32 7.98 3.64 3.98
N SER A 33 9.04 2.96 4.41
CA SER A 33 9.62 1.84 3.66
C SER A 33 9.01 0.53 4.15
N ILE A 34 7.99 0.02 3.47
CA ILE A 34 7.34 -1.24 3.87
C ILE A 34 8.34 -2.40 3.84
N GLN A 35 9.21 -2.46 2.82
CA GLN A 35 10.23 -3.51 2.69
C GLN A 35 11.12 -3.58 3.94
N SER A 36 11.61 -2.43 4.43
CA SER A 36 12.44 -2.39 5.63
C SER A 36 11.74 -2.96 6.87
N PHE A 37 10.42 -2.85 6.95
CA PHE A 37 9.63 -3.38 8.07
C PHE A 37 9.42 -4.90 7.92
N VAL A 38 9.26 -5.38 6.69
CA VAL A 38 9.18 -6.81 6.37
C VAL A 38 10.52 -7.50 6.66
N ASP A 39 11.63 -6.96 6.17
CA ASP A 39 12.98 -7.53 6.35
C ASP A 39 13.37 -7.64 7.83
N LYS A 40 12.97 -6.66 8.63
CA LYS A 40 13.20 -6.65 10.09
C LYS A 40 12.18 -7.49 10.87
N GLY A 41 11.18 -8.06 10.19
CA GLY A 41 10.16 -8.91 10.78
C GLY A 41 9.14 -8.16 11.65
N TYR A 42 9.01 -6.84 11.51
CA TYR A 42 8.05 -6.02 12.27
C TYR A 42 6.63 -6.23 11.80
N ILE A 43 6.46 -6.48 10.50
CA ILE A 43 5.18 -6.76 9.85
C ILE A 43 5.34 -7.94 8.89
N LYS A 44 4.22 -8.60 8.57
CA LYS A 44 4.14 -9.67 7.58
C LYS A 44 2.89 -9.49 6.75
N ALA A 45 2.94 -9.88 5.48
CA ALA A 45 1.75 -9.92 4.64
C ALA A 45 0.78 -10.97 5.20
N ASP A 46 -0.51 -10.67 5.17
CA ASP A 46 -1.54 -11.62 5.63
C ASP A 46 -1.64 -12.85 4.70
N GLU A 47 -1.23 -12.70 3.44
CA GLU A 47 -1.16 -13.76 2.44
C GLU A 47 0.29 -13.97 1.98
N LYS A 48 0.67 -15.23 1.76
CA LYS A 48 1.97 -15.58 1.14
C LYS A 48 1.84 -15.41 -0.37
N ASP A 49 2.89 -14.92 -1.02
CA ASP A 49 2.97 -14.80 -2.49
C ASP A 49 1.93 -13.85 -3.10
N VAL A 50 1.74 -12.68 -2.49
CA VAL A 50 0.81 -11.68 -3.03
C VAL A 50 1.36 -11.11 -4.34
N VAL A 51 0.76 -11.55 -5.43
CA VAL A 51 0.98 -11.00 -6.77
C VAL A 51 -0.10 -9.98 -7.04
N PHE A 52 0.29 -8.82 -7.55
CA PHE A 52 -0.66 -7.94 -8.18
C PHE A 52 -1.03 -8.51 -9.53
N GLU A 53 -2.27 -8.95 -9.65
CA GLU A 53 -2.91 -9.26 -10.91
C GLU A 53 -3.62 -8.00 -11.37
N GLY A 54 -3.03 -7.32 -12.35
CA GLY A 54 -3.59 -6.08 -12.86
C GLY A 54 -4.99 -6.27 -13.42
N SER A 55 -5.78 -5.18 -13.35
CA SER A 55 -7.20 -5.18 -13.74
C SER A 55 -7.46 -5.87 -15.08
N SER A 56 -8.56 -6.62 -15.18
CA SER A 56 -9.04 -7.25 -16.43
C SER A 56 -9.30 -6.24 -17.57
N THR A 57 -9.49 -4.97 -17.23
CA THR A 57 -9.68 -3.84 -18.15
C THR A 57 -8.75 -2.67 -17.78
N GLY A 58 -8.34 -1.88 -18.78
CA GLY A 58 -7.52 -0.68 -18.59
C GLY A 58 -6.00 -0.92 -18.68
N ARG A 59 -5.23 0.05 -18.18
CA ARG A 59 -3.76 0.15 -18.39
C ARG A 59 -2.95 -0.99 -17.75
N TYR A 60 -3.46 -1.63 -16.71
CA TYR A 60 -2.76 -2.71 -15.98
C TYR A 60 -3.12 -4.12 -16.46
N ARG A 61 -3.86 -4.22 -17.57
CA ARG A 61 -4.29 -5.53 -18.08
C ARG A 61 -3.09 -6.44 -18.36
N GLY A 62 -3.07 -7.60 -17.70
CA GLY A 62 -2.05 -8.62 -17.88
C GLY A 62 -0.72 -8.31 -17.18
N LEU A 63 -0.65 -7.28 -16.34
CA LEU A 63 0.51 -7.04 -15.48
C LEU A 63 0.44 -7.97 -14.27
N GLU A 64 1.44 -8.82 -14.11
CA GLU A 64 1.66 -9.64 -12.93
C GLU A 64 3.00 -9.26 -12.30
N VAL A 65 2.96 -8.71 -11.09
CA VAL A 65 4.18 -8.33 -10.37
C VAL A 65 4.07 -8.76 -8.91
N PRO A 66 5.08 -9.46 -8.36
CA PRO A 66 5.13 -9.74 -6.93
C PRO A 66 5.16 -8.44 -6.13
N LEU A 67 4.34 -8.33 -5.07
CA LEU A 67 4.39 -7.17 -4.18
C LEU A 67 5.76 -6.96 -3.56
N GLU A 68 6.50 -8.03 -3.27
CA GLU A 68 7.88 -7.93 -2.79
C GLU A 68 8.76 -7.17 -3.80
N GLY A 69 8.65 -7.49 -5.09
CA GLY A 69 9.37 -6.78 -6.15
C GLY A 69 8.96 -5.31 -6.31
N LEU A 70 7.71 -4.99 -5.99
CA LEU A 70 7.21 -3.60 -5.96
C LEU A 70 7.69 -2.84 -4.73
N LEU A 71 7.95 -3.52 -3.61
CA LEU A 71 8.40 -2.86 -2.39
C LEU A 71 9.93 -2.78 -2.32
N SER A 72 10.64 -3.69 -2.98
CA SER A 72 12.11 -3.72 -3.06
C SER A 72 12.70 -2.65 -3.99
N ASN A 73 11.92 -2.15 -4.95
CA ASN A 73 12.38 -1.21 -6.01
C ASN A 73 12.21 0.28 -5.65
N GLU A 74 12.47 0.67 -4.40
CA GLU A 74 12.47 2.09 -3.99
C GLU A 74 11.14 2.85 -4.16
N TYR A 75 10.01 2.14 -4.18
CA TYR A 75 8.72 2.81 -4.14
C TYR A 75 8.53 3.37 -2.73
N ASN A 76 8.99 4.60 -2.53
CA ASN A 76 8.72 5.39 -1.34
C ASN A 76 7.20 5.42 -1.17
N THR A 77 6.69 4.64 -0.21
CA THR A 77 5.26 4.66 0.08
C THR A 77 4.98 5.86 0.97
N LYS A 78 3.98 6.64 0.63
CA LYS A 78 3.54 7.77 1.44
C LYS A 78 2.38 7.35 2.31
N VAL A 79 2.42 7.80 3.55
CA VAL A 79 1.31 7.66 4.47
C VAL A 79 0.17 8.56 4.00
N VAL A 80 -0.98 7.96 3.75
CA VAL A 80 -2.22 8.65 3.39
C VAL A 80 -2.99 9.00 4.64
N SER A 81 -3.15 8.03 5.53
CA SER A 81 -3.92 8.19 6.75
C SER A 81 -3.37 7.30 7.86
N VAL A 82 -3.59 7.72 9.11
CA VAL A 82 -3.29 6.92 10.30
C VAL A 82 -4.51 6.95 11.21
N ASN A 83 -5.06 5.77 11.47
CA ASN A 83 -6.22 5.57 12.30
C ASN A 83 -5.84 4.82 13.56
N TRP A 84 -6.21 5.36 14.72
CA TRP A 84 -6.10 4.65 15.98
C TRP A 84 -7.27 3.67 16.10
N THR A 85 -6.94 2.42 16.42
CA THR A 85 -7.90 1.37 16.69
C THR A 85 -7.82 0.98 18.16
N GLY A 86 -8.85 0.31 18.71
CA GLY A 86 -8.84 -0.11 20.11
C GLY A 86 -7.67 -1.05 20.49
N THR A 87 -6.96 -1.64 19.52
CA THR A 87 -5.86 -2.58 19.78
C THR A 87 -4.51 -2.15 19.20
N GLY A 88 -4.45 -1.01 18.51
CA GLY A 88 -3.25 -0.56 17.81
C GLY A 88 -3.51 0.54 16.80
N ILE A 89 -2.72 0.60 15.75
CA ILE A 89 -2.85 1.58 14.67
C ILE A 89 -3.10 0.89 13.33
N GLU A 90 -3.84 1.55 12.45
CA GLU A 90 -3.94 1.22 11.04
C GLU A 90 -3.34 2.37 10.23
N ILE A 91 -2.40 2.05 9.34
CA ILE A 91 -1.70 3.03 8.51
C ILE A 91 -2.04 2.71 7.06
N GLU A 92 -2.67 3.65 6.37
CA GLU A 92 -2.87 3.56 4.94
C GLU A 92 -1.69 4.19 4.22
N VAL A 93 -1.17 3.49 3.21
CA VAL A 93 -0.05 3.93 2.40
C VAL A 93 -0.35 3.80 0.92
N THR A 94 0.25 4.69 0.14
CA THR A 94 0.15 4.73 -1.32
C THR A 94 1.52 5.03 -1.93
N THR A 95 1.64 5.09 -3.25
CA THR A 95 2.88 5.45 -3.93
C THR A 95 2.62 6.44 -5.06
N ASP A 96 3.53 7.41 -5.21
CA ASP A 96 3.43 8.51 -6.15
C ASP A 96 3.50 8.09 -7.62
N ILE A 97 4.30 7.04 -7.89
CA ILE A 97 4.59 6.60 -9.27
C ILE A 97 3.30 6.20 -10.00
N TYR A 98 2.28 5.84 -9.22
CA TYR A 98 1.02 5.38 -9.75
C TYR A 98 -0.14 6.29 -9.42
N GLN A 99 0.00 7.45 -8.75
CA GLN A 99 -1.07 8.46 -8.62
C GLN A 99 -1.29 9.31 -9.89
N GLN A 100 -1.05 8.74 -11.08
CA GLN A 100 -1.32 9.41 -12.34
C GLN A 100 -2.81 9.72 -12.51
N ARG A 101 -3.09 11.00 -12.74
CA ARG A 101 -4.38 11.47 -13.19
C ARG A 101 -4.43 11.39 -14.71
N ASP A 102 -5.63 11.24 -15.28
CA ASP A 102 -5.80 11.46 -16.71
C ASP A 102 -5.53 12.94 -17.06
N ASP A 103 -5.54 13.26 -18.36
CA ASP A 103 -5.32 14.62 -18.86
C ASP A 103 -6.38 15.63 -18.38
N VAL A 104 -7.47 15.14 -17.77
CA VAL A 104 -8.61 15.91 -17.24
C VAL A 104 -8.54 16.01 -15.71
N GLY A 105 -7.54 15.42 -15.07
CA GLY A 105 -7.32 15.48 -13.63
C GLY A 105 -8.08 14.45 -12.81
N PHE A 106 -8.76 13.48 -13.44
CA PHE A 106 -9.36 12.36 -12.74
C PHE A 106 -8.30 11.37 -12.31
N ASN A 107 -8.42 10.94 -11.07
CA ASN A 107 -7.69 9.81 -10.57
C ASN A 107 -8.02 8.57 -11.41
N LEU A 108 -7.02 7.96 -12.05
CA LEU A 108 -7.22 6.77 -12.87
C LEU A 108 -7.74 5.54 -12.07
N TRP A 109 -7.90 5.64 -10.74
CA TRP A 109 -8.58 4.65 -9.89
C TRP A 109 -10.11 4.82 -9.83
N ASP A 110 -10.65 6.00 -10.15
CA ASP A 110 -12.10 6.26 -10.05
C ASP A 110 -12.91 5.58 -11.17
N GLU A 111 -12.25 5.00 -12.19
CA GLU A 111 -12.92 4.29 -13.28
C GLU A 111 -13.64 2.99 -12.86
N LYS A 112 -13.53 2.54 -11.60
CA LYS A 112 -14.14 1.28 -11.11
C LYS A 112 -15.23 1.45 -10.04
N ARG A 113 -16.12 2.44 -10.16
CA ARG A 113 -17.33 2.50 -9.32
C ARG A 113 -18.68 2.64 -10.01
N ASN A 114 -18.74 2.53 -11.34
CA ASN A 114 -20.01 2.54 -12.05
C ASN A 114 -20.20 1.23 -12.83
N PHE A 115 -20.73 0.21 -12.14
CA PHE A 115 -21.55 -0.83 -12.75
C PHE A 115 -22.99 -0.65 -12.29
#